data_AF-A0A940R397-F1
#
_entry.id   AF-A0A940R397-F1
#
_cell.length_a   1.000
_cell.length_b   1.000
_cell.length_c   1.000
_cell.angle_alpha   90.00
_cell.angle_beta   90.00
_cell.angle_gamma   90.00
#
_symmetry.space_group_name_H-M   'P 1'
#
loop_
_entity.id
_entity.type
_entity.pdbx_description
1 polymer ?
#
loop_
_entity_poly.entity_id
_entity_poly.type
_entity_poly.pdbx_seq_one_letter_code
_entity_poly.pdbx_strand_id
1 'polypeptide(L)'
;AEIGEVAIQSGRRPFAGFLLWGGKRDNVVFNEATMGYTSGTGSNLSSIVYNSSERGFSNPHLVAYMESHDEERLMYKNITFGNLAGAYSVKNDSIALRRMEAASSLFLMVPGPKMIWQFGERGYDKSIFACPDNTIPQPYGNESCKLTPKEPRWQYMQDIKRQRLYDITAALIKLRNTQTAMFNSTSFTYDLVGGIKYFKINSADLNALVVVNFDVVPANASVSFQSAGTWYDYLTGATITATGSLQTIPLQPGEYHVYLSKNIVNAVTTPVIDIDRPANELEAQVYPNPASAASLLRINLPQTARLKAELQTMQGHT
;
A
#
# COMPACT_ATOMS: atom_id res chain seq x y z
N ALA A 1 -3.92 8.79 27.00
CA ALA A 1 -4.11 8.60 25.56
C ALA A 1 -4.62 7.18 25.38
N GLU A 2 -5.88 7.02 24.97
CA GLU A 2 -6.47 5.69 24.75
C GLU A 2 -5.73 4.98 23.62
N ILE A 3 -5.31 3.76 23.93
CA ILE A 3 -4.68 2.79 23.03
C ILE A 3 -5.86 2.04 22.43
N GLY A 4 -6.04 2.07 21.10
CA GLY A 4 -7.27 1.58 20.50
C GLY A 4 -7.07 0.96 19.12
N GLU A 5 -7.75 -0.16 18.89
CA GLU A 5 -7.92 -0.79 17.58
C GLU A 5 -9.11 -0.14 16.86
N VAL A 6 -8.94 0.24 15.59
CA VAL A 6 -10.02 0.84 14.80
C VAL A 6 -10.49 -0.15 13.76
N ALA A 7 -11.69 -0.69 13.96
CA ALA A 7 -12.40 -1.47 12.95
C ALA A 7 -13.26 -0.52 12.08
N ILE A 8 -12.95 -0.47 10.79
CA ILE A 8 -13.70 0.31 9.80
C ILE A 8 -14.73 -0.61 9.14
N GLN A 9 -16.02 -0.30 9.32
CA GLN A 9 -17.13 -0.94 8.62
C GLN A 9 -17.97 0.13 7.91
N SER A 10 -18.19 -0.02 6.61
CA SER A 10 -19.12 0.83 5.86
C SER A 10 -20.53 0.20 5.85
N GLY A 11 -21.58 1.00 6.11
CA GLY A 11 -22.99 0.57 6.03
C GLY A 11 -23.69 0.23 7.36
N ARG A 12 -25.03 0.13 7.32
CA ARG A 12 -25.92 -0.14 8.47
C ARG A 12 -26.07 -1.65 8.70
N ARG A 13 -25.93 -2.12 9.94
CA ARG A 13 -26.14 -3.53 10.34
C ARG A 13 -27.62 -3.89 10.24
N PRO A 14 -28.04 -4.93 9.49
CA PRO A 14 -29.41 -5.44 9.59
C PRO A 14 -29.57 -6.51 10.69
N PHE A 15 -28.49 -6.99 11.32
CA PHE A 15 -28.54 -8.14 12.23
C PHE A 15 -27.70 -7.95 13.49
N ALA A 16 -28.25 -8.39 14.64
CA ALA A 16 -27.55 -8.51 15.91
C ALA A 16 -26.58 -9.71 15.88
N GLY A 17 -25.34 -9.53 16.35
CA GLY A 17 -24.30 -10.57 16.38
C GLY A 17 -22.91 -10.01 16.67
N PHE A 18 -21.92 -10.90 16.81
CA PHE A 18 -20.50 -10.57 16.94
C PHE A 18 -19.77 -10.76 15.59
N LEU A 19 -18.65 -10.05 15.39
CA LEU A 19 -17.79 -10.21 14.22
C LEU A 19 -16.64 -11.18 14.52
N LEU A 20 -16.14 -11.86 13.49
CA LEU A 20 -15.04 -12.83 13.61
C LEU A 20 -13.75 -12.25 13.04
N TRP A 21 -12.65 -12.40 13.76
CA TRP A 21 -11.32 -11.97 13.35
C TRP A 21 -10.68 -12.98 12.39
N GLY A 22 -9.96 -12.49 11.37
CA GLY A 22 -9.27 -13.34 10.40
C GLY A 22 -8.05 -14.09 10.95
N GLY A 23 -7.56 -13.68 12.13
CA GLY A 23 -6.47 -14.31 12.86
C GLY A 23 -5.11 -14.16 12.17
N LYS A 24 -4.08 -14.70 12.83
CA LYS A 24 -2.65 -14.62 12.44
C LYS A 24 -2.34 -14.89 10.97
N ARG A 25 -3.16 -15.71 10.29
CA ARG A 25 -2.98 -16.03 8.87
C ARG A 25 -2.92 -14.77 8.01
N ASP A 26 -3.78 -13.78 8.25
CA ASP A 26 -3.82 -12.54 7.45
C ASP A 26 -2.49 -11.78 7.57
N ASN A 27 -1.98 -11.60 8.79
CA ASN A 27 -0.69 -10.94 9.01
C ASN A 27 0.48 -11.69 8.36
N VAL A 28 0.53 -13.02 8.45
CA VAL A 28 1.62 -13.83 7.88
C VAL A 28 1.69 -13.64 6.36
N VAL A 29 0.56 -13.75 5.66
CA VAL A 29 0.56 -13.67 4.19
C VAL A 29 0.86 -12.26 3.69
N PHE A 30 0.42 -11.23 4.42
CA PHE A 30 0.78 -9.84 4.12
C PHE A 30 2.27 -9.58 4.34
N ASN A 31 2.85 -10.09 5.43
CA ASN A 31 4.27 -10.00 5.69
C ASN A 31 5.10 -10.64 4.55
N GLU A 32 4.75 -11.84 4.10
CA GLU A 32 5.43 -12.46 2.96
C GLU A 32 5.28 -11.63 1.67
N ALA A 33 4.07 -11.12 1.40
CA ALA A 33 3.81 -10.28 0.24
C ALA A 33 4.63 -8.98 0.26
N THR A 34 4.60 -8.21 1.36
CA THR A 34 5.32 -6.93 1.44
C THR A 34 6.82 -7.11 1.54
N MET A 35 7.31 -8.20 2.14
CA MET A 35 8.74 -8.53 2.08
C MET A 35 9.19 -8.93 0.68
N GLY A 36 8.27 -9.31 -0.23
CA GLY A 36 8.60 -9.72 -1.60
C GLY A 36 8.91 -11.20 -1.75
N TYR A 37 8.39 -12.03 -0.86
CA TYR A 37 8.44 -13.48 -0.96
C TYR A 37 7.12 -13.98 -1.58
N THR A 38 7.09 -13.95 -2.91
CA THR A 38 5.89 -14.20 -3.74
C THR A 38 5.78 -15.63 -4.25
N SER A 39 6.78 -16.48 -4.00
CA SER A 39 6.81 -17.87 -4.47
C SER A 39 5.80 -18.76 -3.73
N GLY A 40 5.17 -19.67 -4.47
CA GLY A 40 4.16 -20.59 -3.93
C GLY A 40 2.95 -19.86 -3.35
N THR A 41 2.43 -20.36 -2.22
CA THR A 41 1.21 -19.85 -1.56
C THR A 41 1.50 -19.12 -0.24
N GLY A 42 2.78 -18.87 0.08
CA GLY A 42 3.20 -18.21 1.32
C GLY A 42 2.66 -16.79 1.49
N SER A 43 2.46 -16.09 0.36
CA SER A 43 1.87 -14.75 0.28
C SER A 43 0.47 -14.73 -0.33
N ASN A 44 -0.27 -15.85 -0.30
CA ASN A 44 -1.65 -15.88 -0.79
C ASN A 44 -2.56 -15.02 0.11
N LEU A 45 -3.07 -13.90 -0.40
CA LEU A 45 -3.91 -12.98 0.37
C LEU A 45 -5.39 -13.38 0.38
N SER A 46 -5.78 -14.57 -0.10
CA SER A 46 -7.17 -15.02 -0.11
C SER A 46 -7.81 -15.09 1.28
N SER A 47 -6.99 -15.16 2.34
CA SER A 47 -7.43 -15.21 3.73
C SER A 47 -8.21 -13.95 4.17
N ILE A 48 -8.02 -12.79 3.53
CA ILE A 48 -8.78 -11.56 3.86
C ILE A 48 -10.15 -11.46 3.18
N VAL A 49 -10.47 -12.41 2.31
CA VAL A 49 -11.74 -12.48 1.59
C VAL A 49 -12.67 -13.44 2.32
N TYR A 50 -13.81 -12.94 2.81
CA TYR A 50 -14.68 -13.68 3.73
C TYR A 50 -15.22 -15.01 3.16
N ASN A 51 -15.50 -15.09 1.86
CA ASN A 51 -16.05 -16.26 1.19
C ASN A 51 -14.99 -17.09 0.45
N SER A 52 -13.69 -16.82 0.64
CA SER A 52 -12.65 -17.64 0.05
C SER A 52 -12.67 -19.05 0.63
N SER A 53 -11.98 -19.99 -0.03
CA SER A 53 -11.80 -21.35 0.48
C SER A 53 -11.06 -21.41 1.82
N GLU A 54 -10.34 -20.35 2.22
CA GLU A 54 -9.65 -20.23 3.51
C GLU A 54 -10.56 -19.74 4.65
N ARG A 55 -11.80 -19.31 4.36
CA ARG A 55 -12.72 -18.69 5.34
C ARG A 55 -14.13 -19.27 5.30
N GLY A 56 -14.71 -19.38 4.10
CA GLY A 56 -16.01 -20.03 3.88
C GLY A 56 -17.23 -19.32 4.49
N PHE A 57 -17.14 -18.03 4.81
CA PHE A 57 -18.28 -17.29 5.36
C PHE A 57 -19.28 -16.91 4.27
N SER A 58 -20.57 -16.93 4.60
CA SER A 58 -21.64 -16.51 3.68
C SER A 58 -21.84 -15.00 3.63
N ASN A 59 -21.40 -14.28 4.67
CA ASN A 59 -21.58 -12.82 4.81
C ASN A 59 -20.24 -12.12 5.06
N PRO A 60 -20.06 -10.86 4.60
CA PRO A 60 -18.83 -10.09 4.75
C PRO A 60 -18.66 -9.53 6.19
N HIS A 61 -18.62 -10.42 7.18
CA HIS A 61 -18.47 -10.10 8.62
C HIS A 61 -17.06 -10.42 9.16
N LEU A 62 -16.13 -10.77 8.28
CA LEU A 62 -14.73 -11.02 8.63
C LEU A 62 -14.04 -9.68 8.95
N VAL A 63 -13.52 -9.56 10.17
CA VAL A 63 -12.57 -8.50 10.56
C VAL A 63 -11.18 -8.96 10.12
N ALA A 64 -10.81 -8.59 8.91
CA ALA A 64 -9.47 -8.83 8.40
C ALA A 64 -8.52 -7.72 8.87
N TYR A 65 -7.23 -8.04 8.99
CA TYR A 65 -6.18 -7.10 9.40
C TYR A 65 -4.83 -7.45 8.78
N MET A 66 -4.03 -6.44 8.46
CA MET A 66 -2.63 -6.65 8.05
C MET A 66 -1.72 -6.77 9.27
N GLU A 67 -2.02 -6.02 10.33
CA GLU A 67 -1.25 -5.92 11.57
C GLU A 67 -2.20 -5.99 12.76
N SER A 68 -1.73 -6.54 13.87
CA SER A 68 -2.42 -6.48 15.16
C SER A 68 -1.39 -6.29 16.29
N HIS A 69 -1.86 -6.29 17.55
CA HIS A 69 -0.96 -6.24 18.69
C HIS A 69 -0.22 -7.57 18.94
N ASP A 70 -0.70 -8.68 18.38
CA ASP A 70 -0.20 -10.03 18.65
C ASP A 70 0.88 -10.50 17.67
N GLU A 71 0.88 -9.98 16.44
CA GLU A 71 1.81 -10.34 15.38
C GLU A 71 2.77 -9.21 14.98
N GLU A 72 3.91 -9.59 14.38
CA GLU A 72 4.94 -8.63 14.00
C GLU A 72 4.47 -7.70 12.86
N ARG A 73 4.96 -6.46 12.93
CA ARG A 73 4.60 -5.37 12.02
C ARG A 73 5.25 -5.55 10.65
N LEU A 74 4.47 -5.27 9.61
CA LEU A 74 4.88 -5.37 8.21
C LEU A 74 6.07 -4.47 7.92
N MET A 75 6.03 -3.19 8.36
CA MET A 75 7.12 -2.27 8.07
C MET A 75 8.43 -2.73 8.71
N TYR A 76 8.41 -3.19 9.97
CA TYR A 76 9.59 -3.73 10.63
C TYR A 76 10.15 -4.95 9.88
N LYS A 77 9.27 -5.87 9.44
CA LYS A 77 9.68 -7.03 8.66
C LYS A 77 10.24 -6.65 7.29
N ASN A 78 9.67 -5.65 6.61
CA ASN A 78 10.18 -5.14 5.33
C ASN A 78 11.61 -4.61 5.48
N ILE A 79 11.87 -3.73 6.47
CA ILE A 79 13.20 -3.13 6.64
C ILE A 79 14.26 -4.12 7.14
N THR A 80 13.86 -5.16 7.88
CA THR A 80 14.79 -6.10 8.52
C THR A 80 15.05 -7.33 7.64
N PHE A 81 13.98 -7.91 7.09
CA PHE A 81 13.95 -9.22 6.43
C PHE A 81 13.48 -9.16 4.98
N GLY A 82 13.22 -7.97 4.43
CA GLY A 82 12.77 -7.79 3.07
C GLY A 82 13.71 -8.43 2.03
N ASN A 83 13.11 -8.97 0.98
CA ASN A 83 13.79 -9.54 -0.17
C ASN A 83 14.52 -8.45 -0.98
N LEU A 84 15.44 -8.89 -1.84
CA LEU A 84 16.23 -8.02 -2.70
C LEU A 84 16.44 -8.67 -4.07
N ALA A 85 16.45 -7.85 -5.12
CA ALA A 85 16.79 -8.26 -6.48
C ALA A 85 17.53 -7.11 -7.20
N GLY A 86 18.78 -7.36 -7.59
CA GLY A 86 19.63 -6.33 -8.17
C GLY A 86 19.75 -5.10 -7.26
N ALA A 87 19.39 -3.92 -7.77
CA ALA A 87 19.40 -2.67 -7.01
C ALA A 87 18.12 -2.45 -6.18
N TYR A 88 17.06 -3.25 -6.38
CA TYR A 88 15.82 -3.12 -5.64
C TYR A 88 15.92 -3.88 -4.31
N SER A 89 15.85 -3.15 -3.20
CA SER A 89 15.91 -3.73 -1.85
C SER A 89 14.71 -3.27 -1.03
N VAL A 90 13.90 -4.22 -0.59
CA VAL A 90 12.75 -3.97 0.29
C VAL A 90 13.20 -3.44 1.65
N LYS A 91 14.48 -3.63 2.00
CA LYS A 91 15.05 -3.11 3.23
C LYS A 91 15.27 -1.59 3.23
N ASN A 92 15.23 -0.96 2.05
CA ASN A 92 15.24 0.49 1.94
C ASN A 92 13.91 1.06 2.46
N ASP A 93 13.96 2.00 3.41
CA ASP A 93 12.77 2.57 4.06
C ASP A 93 11.76 3.16 3.05
N SER A 94 12.23 3.81 1.98
CA SER A 94 11.35 4.40 0.95
C SER A 94 10.66 3.33 0.11
N ILE A 95 11.36 2.25 -0.23
CA ILE A 95 10.79 1.09 -0.92
C ILE A 95 9.80 0.36 0.00
N ALA A 96 10.15 0.15 1.27
CA ALA A 96 9.30 -0.48 2.26
C ALA A 96 7.99 0.30 2.46
N LEU A 97 8.03 1.64 2.52
CA LEU A 97 6.85 2.49 2.61
C LEU A 97 5.93 2.34 1.38
N ARG A 98 6.48 2.34 0.16
CA ARG A 98 5.70 2.07 -1.06
C ARG A 98 5.01 0.70 -1.02
N ARG A 99 5.67 -0.30 -0.43
CA ARG A 99 5.06 -1.63 -0.27
C ARG A 99 3.94 -1.64 0.76
N MET A 100 4.00 -0.79 1.78
CA MET A 100 2.87 -0.54 2.68
C MET A 100 1.70 0.16 1.96
N GLU A 101 1.99 1.07 1.02
CA GLU A 101 0.95 1.70 0.17
C GLU A 101 0.27 0.65 -0.73
N ALA A 102 1.06 -0.22 -1.35
CA ALA A 102 0.59 -1.33 -2.19
C ALA A 102 -0.30 -2.31 -1.39
N ALA A 103 0.14 -2.70 -0.19
CA ALA A 103 -0.64 -3.54 0.73
C ALA A 103 -1.96 -2.87 1.13
N SER A 104 -1.91 -1.59 1.52
CA SER A 104 -3.09 -0.81 1.91
C SER A 104 -4.10 -0.68 0.77
N SER A 105 -3.61 -0.43 -0.45
CA SER A 105 -4.43 -0.29 -1.67
C SER A 105 -5.20 -1.56 -1.97
N LEU A 106 -4.59 -2.74 -1.83
CA LEU A 106 -5.30 -4.00 -2.00
C LEU A 106 -6.22 -4.30 -0.80
N PHE A 107 -5.71 -4.18 0.43
CA PHE A 107 -6.42 -4.55 1.65
C PHE A 107 -7.72 -3.76 1.85
N LEU A 108 -7.67 -2.44 1.67
CA LEU A 108 -8.83 -1.56 1.87
C LEU A 108 -9.85 -1.65 0.73
N MET A 109 -9.47 -2.21 -0.41
CA MET A 109 -10.37 -2.47 -1.54
C MET A 109 -11.16 -3.77 -1.40
N VAL A 110 -10.86 -4.64 -0.43
CA VAL A 110 -11.62 -5.87 -0.19
C VAL A 110 -12.87 -5.60 0.68
N PRO A 111 -14.08 -6.02 0.27
CA PRO A 111 -15.31 -5.89 1.08
C PRO A 111 -15.23 -6.48 2.50
N GLY A 112 -16.12 -6.04 3.38
CA GLY A 112 -16.19 -6.46 4.78
C GLY A 112 -15.27 -5.70 5.72
N PRO A 113 -15.49 -5.74 7.05
CA PRO A 113 -14.73 -4.97 8.06
C PRO A 113 -13.21 -5.09 7.92
N LYS A 114 -12.51 -3.98 8.18
CA LYS A 114 -11.05 -3.90 8.11
C LYS A 114 -10.52 -3.25 9.38
N MET A 115 -9.53 -3.85 10.03
CA MET A 115 -8.85 -3.26 11.17
C MET A 115 -7.48 -2.73 10.76
N ILE A 116 -7.16 -1.52 11.19
CA ILE A 116 -5.83 -0.92 11.07
C ILE A 116 -5.27 -0.80 12.49
N TRP A 117 -4.07 -1.36 12.70
CA TRP A 117 -3.36 -1.21 13.96
C TRP A 117 -2.64 0.15 14.00
N GLN A 118 -2.63 0.80 15.17
CA GLN A 118 -2.20 2.18 15.34
C GLN A 118 -0.83 2.49 14.68
N PHE A 119 -0.70 3.59 13.94
CA PHE A 119 0.52 3.94 13.20
C PHE A 119 0.90 3.00 12.04
N GLY A 120 0.16 1.93 11.76
CA GLY A 120 0.33 1.13 10.54
C GLY A 120 0.15 1.99 9.29
N GLU A 121 -0.76 2.97 9.34
CA GLU A 121 -0.99 3.98 8.29
C GLU A 121 0.18 4.96 8.09
N ARG A 122 1.22 4.88 8.93
CA ARG A 122 2.44 5.70 8.86
C ARG A 122 3.70 4.83 8.72
N GLY A 123 3.53 3.53 8.52
CA GLY A 123 4.60 2.55 8.41
C GLY A 123 5.35 2.34 9.72
N TYR A 124 4.68 1.98 10.82
CA TYR A 124 5.36 1.83 12.11
C TYR A 124 6.45 0.74 12.08
N ASP A 125 7.70 1.17 12.14
CA ASP A 125 8.89 0.39 11.82
C ASP A 125 9.57 -0.25 13.04
N LYS A 126 8.93 -0.23 14.21
CA LYS A 126 9.49 -0.85 15.43
C LYS A 126 8.90 -2.22 15.64
N SER A 127 9.73 -3.18 16.05
CA SER A 127 9.28 -4.54 16.36
C SER A 127 8.27 -4.54 17.50
N ILE A 128 7.35 -5.50 17.48
CA ILE A 128 6.53 -5.82 18.66
C ILE A 128 7.38 -6.29 19.85
N PHE A 129 8.53 -6.90 19.59
CA PHE A 129 9.45 -7.41 20.62
C PHE A 129 10.40 -6.34 21.18
N ALA A 130 10.35 -5.09 20.69
CA ALA A 130 11.24 -4.04 21.15
C ALA A 130 11.01 -3.67 22.62
N CYS A 131 12.09 -3.54 23.38
CA CYS A 131 12.07 -2.98 24.73
C CYS A 131 11.89 -1.45 24.69
N PRO A 132 11.59 -0.79 25.83
CA PRO A 132 11.38 0.66 25.87
C PRO A 132 12.58 1.50 25.39
N ASP A 133 13.80 0.94 25.45
CA ASP A 133 15.03 1.54 24.93
C ASP A 133 15.28 1.26 23.43
N ASN A 134 14.28 0.68 22.74
CA ASN A 134 14.32 0.21 21.35
C ASN A 134 15.26 -0.98 21.09
N THR A 135 15.82 -1.63 22.11
CA THR A 135 16.59 -2.87 21.92
C THR A 135 15.68 -4.05 21.60
N ILE A 136 16.19 -5.02 20.83
CA ILE A 136 15.47 -6.27 20.51
C ILE A 136 16.12 -7.42 21.29
N PRO A 137 15.40 -8.02 22.26
CA PRO A 137 15.88 -9.18 22.99
C PRO A 137 16.30 -10.31 22.04
N GLN A 138 17.41 -10.97 22.35
CA GLN A 138 17.90 -12.13 21.60
C GLN A 138 17.56 -13.44 22.32
N PRO A 139 17.34 -14.54 21.57
CA PRO A 139 17.19 -14.57 20.11
C PRO A 139 15.92 -13.82 19.65
N TYR A 140 15.92 -13.32 18.41
CA TYR A 140 14.73 -12.65 17.83
C TYR A 140 13.46 -13.51 18.01
N GLY A 141 12.35 -12.88 18.37
CA GLY A 141 11.10 -13.55 18.76
C GLY A 141 10.99 -13.82 20.27
N ASN A 142 12.00 -13.43 21.07
CA ASN A 142 11.89 -13.43 22.52
C ASN A 142 10.85 -12.39 22.99
N GLU A 143 9.82 -12.88 23.68
CA GLU A 143 8.64 -12.08 24.06
C GLU A 143 8.82 -11.23 25.33
N SER A 144 10.02 -11.21 25.94
CA SER A 144 10.28 -10.50 27.21
C SER A 144 9.86 -9.03 27.18
N CYS A 145 9.90 -8.41 26.00
CA CYS A 145 9.50 -7.02 25.80
C CYS A 145 8.23 -6.85 24.96
N LYS A 146 7.52 -7.92 24.59
CA LYS A 146 6.33 -7.87 23.71
C LYS A 146 5.26 -6.91 24.25
N LEU A 147 4.93 -7.06 25.53
CA LEU A 147 3.91 -6.28 26.23
C LEU A 147 4.40 -4.92 26.76
N THR A 148 5.68 -4.57 26.52
CA THR A 148 6.20 -3.29 26.98
C THR A 148 5.66 -2.14 26.12
N PRO A 149 5.49 -0.94 26.69
CA PRO A 149 5.06 0.23 25.93
C PRO A 149 6.01 0.52 24.76
N LYS A 150 5.43 0.76 23.58
CA LYS A 150 6.17 1.19 22.39
C LYS A 150 6.00 2.69 22.20
N GLU A 151 7.07 3.39 21.88
CA GLU A 151 7.08 4.85 21.71
C GLU A 151 6.06 5.28 20.64
N PRO A 152 5.10 6.16 20.95
CA PRO A 152 4.24 6.78 19.94
C PRO A 152 5.09 7.64 18.99
N ARG A 153 5.07 7.32 17.68
CA ARG A 153 5.93 7.96 16.67
C ARG A 153 5.21 9.12 15.97
N TRP A 154 4.80 10.13 16.73
CA TRP A 154 4.09 11.29 16.19
C TRP A 154 4.92 12.06 15.15
N GLN A 155 6.25 12.09 15.33
CA GLN A 155 7.21 12.72 14.43
C GLN A 155 7.21 12.13 13.01
N TYR A 156 6.62 10.95 12.78
CA TYR A 156 6.49 10.39 11.43
C TYR A 156 5.71 11.28 10.47
N MET A 157 4.85 12.16 10.96
CA MET A 157 4.14 13.11 10.09
C MET A 157 5.02 14.27 9.58
N GLN A 158 6.26 14.39 10.07
CA GLN A 158 7.25 15.32 9.52
C GLN A 158 8.05 14.69 8.36
N ASP A 159 7.98 13.36 8.20
CA ASP A 159 8.54 12.66 7.07
C ASP A 159 7.51 12.62 5.94
N ILE A 160 7.87 13.27 4.84
CA ILE A 160 7.03 13.42 3.66
C ILE A 160 6.62 12.08 3.02
N LYS A 161 7.45 11.04 3.11
CA LYS A 161 7.16 9.71 2.55
C LYS A 161 6.15 8.96 3.43
N ARG A 162 6.25 9.13 4.75
CA ARG A 162 5.28 8.57 5.71
C ARG A 162 3.96 9.33 5.68
N GLN A 163 4.00 10.64 5.47
CA GLN A 163 2.81 11.44 5.21
C GLN A 163 2.11 10.98 3.93
N ARG A 164 2.85 10.67 2.86
CA ARG A 164 2.26 10.10 1.64
C ARG A 164 1.53 8.79 1.89
N LEU A 165 2.12 7.84 2.64
CA LEU A 165 1.42 6.61 3.04
C LEU A 165 0.12 6.92 3.79
N TYR A 166 0.17 7.85 4.75
CA TYR A 166 -1.01 8.32 5.48
C TYR A 166 -2.09 8.86 4.54
N ASP A 167 -1.73 9.73 3.59
CA ASP A 167 -2.66 10.36 2.66
C ASP A 167 -3.32 9.34 1.72
N ILE A 168 -2.55 8.34 1.24
CA ILE A 168 -3.07 7.23 0.45
C ILE A 168 -4.05 6.39 1.27
N THR A 169 -3.67 5.99 2.49
CA THR A 169 -4.55 5.24 3.39
C THR A 169 -5.83 6.03 3.69
N ALA A 170 -5.73 7.33 3.95
CA ALA A 170 -6.87 8.21 4.18
C ALA A 170 -7.78 8.32 2.93
N ALA A 171 -7.20 8.45 1.74
CA ALA A 171 -7.95 8.50 0.48
C ALA A 171 -8.74 7.20 0.22
N LEU A 172 -8.15 6.04 0.50
CA LEU A 172 -8.80 4.73 0.37
C LEU A 172 -9.93 4.56 1.40
N ILE A 173 -9.74 5.02 2.63
CA ILE A 173 -10.81 5.04 3.66
C ILE A 173 -11.94 5.98 3.24
N LYS A 174 -11.62 7.16 2.69
CA LYS A 174 -12.61 8.09 2.14
C LYS A 174 -13.41 7.45 1.01
N LEU A 175 -12.74 6.74 0.08
CA LEU A 175 -13.41 5.97 -0.98
C LEU A 175 -14.40 4.96 -0.37
N ARG A 176 -13.97 4.24 0.66
CA ARG A 176 -14.77 3.23 1.36
C ARG A 176 -16.01 3.78 2.05
N ASN A 177 -15.89 4.95 2.65
CA ASN A 177 -16.99 5.61 3.35
C ASN A 177 -17.93 6.38 2.42
N THR A 178 -17.47 6.78 1.24
CA THR A 178 -18.29 7.54 0.27
C THR A 178 -18.97 6.64 -0.77
N GLN A 179 -18.33 5.53 -1.15
CA GLN A 179 -18.84 4.58 -2.13
C GLN A 179 -19.35 3.29 -1.47
N THR A 180 -20.16 3.43 -0.41
CA THR A 180 -20.58 2.29 0.43
C THR A 180 -21.29 1.18 -0.34
N ALA A 181 -22.03 1.51 -1.40
CA ALA A 181 -22.70 0.52 -2.26
C ALA A 181 -21.70 -0.43 -2.97
N MET A 182 -20.51 0.08 -3.34
CA MET A 182 -19.45 -0.74 -3.90
C MET A 182 -18.88 -1.70 -2.86
N PHE A 183 -18.57 -1.21 -1.65
CA PHE A 183 -17.99 -2.04 -0.58
C PHE A 183 -18.98 -2.98 0.13
N ASN A 184 -20.28 -2.79 -0.10
CA ASN A 184 -21.34 -3.71 0.31
C ASN A 184 -21.68 -4.75 -0.78
N SER A 185 -21.08 -4.63 -1.97
CA SER A 185 -21.29 -5.61 -3.04
C SER A 185 -20.66 -6.96 -2.70
N THR A 186 -21.40 -8.03 -2.98
CA THR A 186 -20.93 -9.42 -2.91
C THR A 186 -20.49 -9.95 -4.27
N SER A 187 -20.56 -9.12 -5.33
CA SER A 187 -20.10 -9.45 -6.68
C SER A 187 -18.67 -8.97 -6.86
N PHE A 188 -17.70 -9.86 -6.72
CA PHE A 188 -16.29 -9.58 -6.91
C PHE A 188 -15.55 -10.80 -7.47
N THR A 189 -14.41 -10.55 -8.09
CA THR A 189 -13.47 -11.59 -8.59
C THR A 189 -12.05 -11.16 -8.26
N TYR A 190 -11.14 -12.11 -8.05
CA TYR A 190 -9.79 -11.79 -7.63
C TYR A 190 -8.80 -12.88 -8.02
N ASP A 191 -7.53 -12.51 -8.11
CA ASP A 191 -6.40 -13.41 -8.02
C ASP A 191 -5.42 -12.82 -7.00
N LEU A 192 -5.24 -13.52 -5.89
CA LEU A 192 -4.45 -13.07 -4.76
C LEU A 192 -3.23 -13.96 -4.50
N VAL A 193 -2.88 -14.82 -5.46
CA VAL A 193 -1.72 -15.73 -5.42
C VAL A 193 -0.57 -15.15 -6.26
N GLY A 194 0.68 -15.56 -6.00
CA GLY A 194 1.85 -15.11 -6.77
C GLY A 194 2.24 -13.65 -6.54
N GLY A 195 3.08 -13.10 -7.44
CA GLY A 195 3.62 -11.75 -7.33
C GLY A 195 2.66 -10.65 -7.80
N ILE A 196 1.98 -10.85 -8.93
CA ILE A 196 0.90 -9.99 -9.37
C ILE A 196 -0.39 -10.41 -8.68
N LYS A 197 -1.05 -9.46 -8.03
CA LYS A 197 -2.34 -9.67 -7.37
C LYS A 197 -3.35 -8.63 -7.81
N TYR A 198 -4.61 -9.03 -7.96
CA TYR A 198 -5.70 -8.10 -8.26
C TYR A 198 -6.98 -8.46 -7.53
N PHE A 199 -7.83 -7.45 -7.34
CA PHE A 199 -9.18 -7.60 -6.82
C PHE A 199 -10.14 -6.69 -7.60
N LYS A 200 -11.28 -7.24 -8.02
CA LYS A 200 -12.31 -6.55 -8.80
C LYS A 200 -13.63 -6.54 -8.06
N ILE A 201 -14.21 -5.36 -7.87
CA ILE A 201 -15.57 -5.20 -7.34
C ILE A 201 -16.49 -4.78 -8.46
N ASN A 202 -17.64 -5.44 -8.56
CA ASN A 202 -18.75 -5.00 -9.40
C ASN A 202 -19.83 -4.38 -8.55
N SER A 203 -20.29 -3.20 -8.91
CA SER A 203 -21.47 -2.56 -8.30
C SER A 203 -22.35 -2.00 -9.40
N ALA A 204 -23.61 -1.70 -9.07
CA ALA A 204 -24.56 -1.17 -10.05
C ALA A 204 -24.06 0.16 -10.68
N ASP A 205 -23.41 1.00 -9.88
CA ASP A 205 -23.00 2.34 -10.30
C ASP A 205 -21.49 2.51 -10.51
N LEU A 206 -20.65 1.75 -9.82
CA LEU A 206 -19.20 1.95 -9.82
C LEU A 206 -18.48 0.61 -9.73
N ASN A 207 -17.69 0.29 -10.75
CA ASN A 207 -16.80 -0.85 -10.73
C ASN A 207 -15.39 -0.41 -10.34
N ALA A 208 -14.66 -1.30 -9.68
CA ALA A 208 -13.27 -1.08 -9.30
C ALA A 208 -12.39 -2.27 -9.67
N LEU A 209 -11.13 -1.97 -9.97
CA LEU A 209 -10.03 -2.92 -10.12
C LEU A 209 -8.83 -2.36 -9.35
N VAL A 210 -8.37 -3.08 -8.34
CA VAL A 210 -7.04 -2.88 -7.77
C VAL A 210 -6.09 -3.93 -8.34
N VAL A 211 -4.89 -3.51 -8.73
CA VAL A 211 -3.83 -4.39 -9.21
C VAL A 211 -2.50 -3.97 -8.60
N VAL A 212 -1.69 -4.95 -8.18
CA VAL A 212 -0.45 -4.73 -7.42
C VAL A 212 0.62 -5.72 -7.87
N ASN A 213 1.87 -5.27 -7.96
CA ASN A 213 3.04 -6.14 -8.06
C ASN A 213 3.79 -6.21 -6.72
N PHE A 214 3.65 -7.31 -5.98
CA PHE A 214 4.41 -7.57 -4.75
C PHE A 214 5.80 -8.19 -4.99
N ASP A 215 6.12 -8.55 -6.23
CA ASP A 215 7.43 -9.10 -6.58
C ASP A 215 8.53 -8.04 -6.50
N VAL A 216 9.78 -8.49 -6.39
CA VAL A 216 10.98 -7.64 -6.42
C VAL A 216 11.50 -7.42 -7.85
N VAL A 217 10.80 -7.95 -8.86
CA VAL A 217 11.12 -7.77 -10.29
C VAL A 217 9.91 -7.24 -11.08
N PRO A 218 10.13 -6.51 -12.20
CA PRO A 218 9.05 -6.08 -13.07
C PRO A 218 8.26 -7.27 -13.62
N ALA A 219 6.94 -7.12 -13.70
CA ALA A 219 6.05 -8.16 -14.18
C ALA A 219 4.85 -7.58 -14.93
N ASN A 220 4.24 -8.40 -15.77
CA ASN A 220 3.07 -8.05 -16.56
C ASN A 220 1.81 -8.57 -15.87
N ALA A 221 0.93 -7.67 -15.46
CA ALA A 221 -0.39 -8.04 -14.97
C ALA A 221 -1.34 -8.30 -16.14
N SER A 222 -1.89 -9.52 -16.19
CA SER A 222 -2.89 -9.91 -17.18
C SER A 222 -4.27 -9.81 -16.54
N VAL A 223 -4.96 -8.69 -16.77
CA VAL A 223 -6.23 -8.36 -16.10
C VAL A 223 -7.29 -7.93 -17.10
N SER A 224 -8.54 -8.30 -16.85
CA SER A 224 -9.69 -7.77 -17.58
C SER A 224 -10.44 -6.77 -16.72
N PHE A 225 -10.69 -5.59 -17.30
CA PHE A 225 -11.64 -4.62 -16.77
C PHE A 225 -13.07 -5.07 -17.08
N GLN A 226 -14.01 -4.72 -16.21
CA GLN A 226 -15.38 -5.24 -16.30
C GLN A 226 -16.23 -4.61 -17.42
N SER A 227 -15.72 -3.55 -18.04
CA SER A 227 -16.28 -2.92 -19.23
C SER A 227 -15.18 -2.21 -20.03
N ALA A 228 -15.38 -2.10 -21.34
CA ALA A 228 -14.56 -1.21 -22.17
C ALA A 228 -14.81 0.26 -21.81
N GLY A 229 -13.86 1.13 -22.15
CA GLY A 229 -13.97 2.60 -21.97
C GLY A 229 -12.85 3.18 -21.11
N THR A 230 -13.01 4.44 -20.71
CA THR A 230 -12.02 5.15 -19.88
C THR A 230 -12.20 4.78 -18.41
N TRP A 231 -11.14 4.27 -17.80
CA TRP A 231 -11.03 4.06 -16.37
C TRP A 231 -10.07 5.07 -15.76
N TYR A 232 -10.28 5.39 -14.49
CA TYR A 232 -9.57 6.45 -13.78
C TYR A 232 -8.82 5.84 -12.60
N ASP A 233 -7.52 6.08 -12.52
CA ASP A 233 -6.74 5.77 -11.33
C ASP A 233 -7.13 6.75 -10.23
N TYR A 234 -7.74 6.22 -9.16
CA TYR A 234 -8.27 6.99 -8.06
C TYR A 234 -7.21 7.76 -7.28
N LEU A 235 -5.99 7.23 -7.21
CA LEU A 235 -4.92 7.78 -6.37
C LEU A 235 -4.11 8.83 -7.14
N THR A 236 -3.87 8.60 -8.44
CA THR A 236 -3.05 9.49 -9.27
C THR A 236 -3.87 10.45 -10.14
N GLY A 237 -5.13 10.14 -10.42
CA GLY A 237 -5.98 10.87 -11.37
C GLY A 237 -5.69 10.53 -12.84
N ALA A 238 -4.72 9.66 -13.12
CA ALA A 238 -4.41 9.20 -14.47
C ALA A 238 -5.58 8.38 -15.06
N THR A 239 -5.56 8.17 -16.37
CA THR A 239 -6.59 7.37 -17.07
C THR A 239 -5.98 6.24 -17.87
N ILE A 240 -6.74 5.14 -18.01
CA ILE A 240 -6.42 4.02 -18.89
C ILE A 240 -7.63 3.69 -19.79
N THR A 241 -7.37 3.34 -21.04
CA THR A 241 -8.39 2.86 -21.97
C THR A 241 -8.53 1.34 -21.84
N ALA A 242 -9.60 0.91 -21.18
CA ALA A 242 -9.95 -0.49 -21.02
C ALA A 242 -10.62 -1.05 -22.28
N THR A 243 -10.30 -2.29 -22.65
CA THR A 243 -10.96 -3.00 -23.76
C THR A 243 -12.16 -3.83 -23.31
N GLY A 244 -12.37 -4.01 -22.01
CA GLY A 244 -13.35 -4.97 -21.46
C GLY A 244 -12.95 -6.44 -21.60
N SER A 245 -11.78 -6.70 -22.20
CA SER A 245 -11.18 -8.02 -22.37
C SER A 245 -9.85 -8.08 -21.61
N LEU A 246 -9.17 -9.23 -21.68
CA LEU A 246 -7.85 -9.38 -21.08
C LEU A 246 -6.86 -8.36 -21.66
N GLN A 247 -6.21 -7.58 -20.81
CA GLN A 247 -5.19 -6.60 -21.16
C GLN A 247 -3.95 -6.79 -20.28
N THR A 248 -2.80 -6.49 -20.85
CA THR A 248 -1.53 -6.52 -20.15
C THR A 248 -1.18 -5.13 -19.63
N ILE A 249 -0.95 -5.02 -18.33
CA ILE A 249 -0.47 -3.81 -17.66
C ILE A 249 0.93 -4.10 -17.12
N PRO A 250 1.99 -3.45 -17.63
CA PRO A 250 3.33 -3.60 -17.07
C PRO A 250 3.39 -2.92 -15.69
N LEU A 251 3.95 -3.62 -14.70
CA LEU A 251 4.09 -3.12 -13.33
C LEU A 251 5.54 -3.32 -12.84
N GLN A 252 6.13 -2.26 -12.34
CA GLN A 252 7.39 -2.27 -11.62
C GLN A 252 7.24 -2.92 -10.23
N PRO A 253 8.34 -3.34 -9.58
CA PRO A 253 8.31 -3.89 -8.23
C PRO A 253 7.65 -2.93 -7.22
N GLY A 254 6.59 -3.37 -6.56
CA GLY A 254 5.82 -2.56 -5.61
C GLY A 254 4.87 -1.54 -6.26
N GLU A 255 4.73 -1.52 -7.59
CA GLU A 255 3.77 -0.66 -8.29
C GLU A 255 2.34 -1.19 -8.10
N TYR A 256 1.40 -0.26 -7.96
CA TYR A 256 -0.01 -0.56 -7.72
C TYR A 256 -0.89 0.52 -8.35
N HIS A 257 -2.13 0.13 -8.68
CA HIS A 257 -3.16 1.03 -9.19
C HIS A 257 -4.52 0.68 -8.63
N VAL A 258 -5.34 1.70 -8.39
CA VAL A 258 -6.76 1.55 -8.02
C VAL A 258 -7.61 2.22 -9.09
N TYR A 259 -8.08 1.43 -10.06
CA TYR A 259 -8.89 1.91 -11.16
C TYR A 259 -10.38 1.88 -10.84
N LEU A 260 -11.08 2.94 -11.23
CA LEU A 260 -12.52 3.10 -11.10
C LEU A 260 -13.17 3.35 -12.47
N SER A 261 -14.37 2.82 -12.68
CA SER A 261 -15.09 2.96 -13.96
C SER A 261 -15.76 4.32 -14.16
N LYS A 262 -15.73 5.20 -13.15
CA LYS A 262 -16.21 6.58 -13.23
C LYS A 262 -15.19 7.51 -12.59
N ASN A 263 -15.11 8.73 -13.11
CA ASN A 263 -14.32 9.78 -12.51
C ASN A 263 -15.01 10.28 -11.23
N ILE A 264 -14.44 9.91 -10.08
CA ILE A 264 -14.80 10.46 -8.76
C ILE A 264 -13.57 11.10 -8.11
N VAL A 265 -12.69 11.66 -8.93
CA VAL A 265 -11.29 11.98 -8.62
C VAL A 265 -11.13 12.62 -7.25
N ASN A 266 -10.32 11.95 -6.44
CA ASN A 266 -9.71 12.45 -5.23
C ASN A 266 -8.19 12.25 -5.37
N ALA A 267 -7.61 12.91 -6.39
CA ALA A 267 -6.18 12.81 -6.66
C ALA A 267 -5.41 13.18 -5.39
N VAL A 268 -4.56 12.26 -4.93
CA VAL A 268 -3.81 12.46 -3.70
C VAL A 268 -2.66 13.40 -4.02
N THR A 269 -2.77 14.66 -3.60
CA THR A 269 -1.73 15.67 -3.79
C THR A 269 -0.68 15.51 -2.71
N THR A 270 0.33 14.67 -2.97
CA THR A 270 1.47 14.52 -2.07
C THR A 270 2.69 15.27 -2.64
N PRO A 271 3.57 15.84 -1.80
CA PRO A 271 4.76 16.52 -2.30
C PRO A 271 5.86 15.53 -2.75
N VAL A 272 5.65 14.22 -2.58
CA VAL A 272 6.45 13.15 -3.20
C VAL A 272 5.71 12.65 -4.43
N ILE A 273 6.07 13.14 -5.61
CA ILE A 273 5.73 12.48 -6.87
C ILE A 273 6.76 11.35 -7.01
N ASP A 274 6.31 10.11 -7.16
CA ASP A 274 7.12 8.88 -7.12
C ASP A 274 8.65 9.04 -7.23
N ILE A 275 9.37 9.03 -6.09
CA ILE A 275 10.85 8.98 -6.06
C ILE A 275 11.33 7.53 -5.82
N ASP A 276 12.30 7.12 -6.63
CA ASP A 276 12.97 5.81 -6.80
C ASP A 276 12.40 4.87 -7.89
N ARG A 277 12.61 5.28 -9.15
CA ARG A 277 12.88 4.35 -10.26
C ARG A 277 14.40 4.16 -10.38
N PRO A 278 14.95 2.93 -10.30
CA PRO A 278 16.39 2.72 -10.34
C PRO A 278 17.04 3.05 -11.71
N ALA A 279 18.09 3.89 -11.62
CA ALA A 279 19.37 3.97 -12.34
C ALA A 279 19.48 4.39 -13.83
N ASN A 280 18.40 4.61 -14.59
CA ASN A 280 18.54 4.92 -16.04
C ASN A 280 17.99 6.29 -16.50
N GLU A 281 17.60 7.18 -15.59
CA GLU A 281 17.02 8.49 -15.95
C GLU A 281 17.89 9.66 -15.47
N LEU A 282 17.90 10.75 -16.25
CA LEU A 282 18.53 12.02 -15.88
C LEU A 282 17.79 12.61 -14.68
N GLU A 283 18.49 12.83 -13.59
CA GLU A 283 17.91 13.39 -12.37
C GLU A 283 18.54 14.75 -12.05
N ALA A 284 17.71 15.72 -11.67
CA ALA A 284 18.16 17.01 -11.17
C ALA A 284 17.37 17.37 -9.90
N GLN A 285 18.09 17.62 -8.80
CA GLN A 285 17.53 18.00 -7.51
C GLN A 285 18.14 19.32 -7.04
N VAL A 286 17.32 20.21 -6.47
CA VAL A 286 17.78 21.45 -5.83
C VAL A 286 17.58 21.35 -4.32
N TYR A 287 18.64 21.59 -3.54
CA TYR A 287 18.60 21.58 -2.08
C TYR A 287 19.18 22.86 -1.48
N PRO A 288 18.54 23.48 -0.45
CA PRO A 288 17.23 23.14 0.09
C PRO A 288 16.08 23.54 -0.85
N ASN A 289 14.88 22.98 -0.62
CA ASN A 289 13.61 23.43 -1.20
C ASN A 289 12.67 23.85 -0.03
N PRO A 290 12.25 25.12 0.11
CA PRO A 290 12.38 26.24 -0.83
C PRO A 290 13.84 26.66 -1.11
N ALA A 291 14.12 26.96 -2.38
CA ALA A 291 15.46 27.34 -2.82
C ALA A 291 15.87 28.73 -2.30
N SER A 292 17.17 28.89 -2.04
CA SER A 292 17.80 30.14 -1.65
C SER A 292 18.96 30.44 -2.60
N ALA A 293 19.58 31.63 -2.48
CA ALA A 293 20.76 31.99 -3.27
C ALA A 293 21.95 31.01 -3.09
N ALA A 294 21.96 30.21 -2.01
CA ALA A 294 22.99 29.23 -1.72
C ALA A 294 22.57 27.77 -2.02
N SER A 295 21.48 27.55 -2.77
CA SER A 295 21.02 26.20 -3.09
C SER A 295 21.98 25.44 -4.00
N LEU A 296 22.12 24.15 -3.75
CA LEU A 296 22.91 23.20 -4.53
C LEU A 296 22.03 22.51 -5.55
N LEU A 297 22.44 22.54 -6.82
CA LEU A 297 21.86 21.72 -7.88
C LEU A 297 22.69 20.43 -8.00
N ARG A 298 22.09 19.31 -7.61
CA ARG A 298 22.66 17.97 -7.77
C ARG A 298 22.09 17.33 -9.02
N ILE A 299 22.95 16.88 -9.93
CA ILE A 299 22.55 16.26 -11.19
C ILE A 299 23.16 14.87 -11.26
N ASN A 300 22.33 13.86 -11.52
CA ASN A 300 22.76 12.49 -11.78
C ASN A 300 22.65 12.21 -13.27
N LEU A 301 23.79 11.92 -13.91
CA LEU A 301 23.86 11.61 -15.33
C LEU A 301 23.96 10.09 -15.52
N PRO A 302 22.95 9.42 -16.10
CA PRO A 302 22.98 7.97 -16.30
C PRO A 302 23.96 7.53 -17.41
N GLN A 303 24.37 8.47 -18.27
CA GLN A 303 25.35 8.26 -19.34
C GLN A 303 26.11 9.56 -19.64
N THR A 304 27.30 9.45 -20.22
CA THR A 304 28.11 10.61 -20.63
C THR A 304 27.36 11.44 -21.68
N ALA A 305 27.05 12.70 -21.35
CA ALA A 305 26.37 13.64 -22.23
C ALA A 305 26.86 15.08 -21.98
N ARG A 306 26.61 15.99 -22.93
CA ARG A 306 26.74 17.44 -22.70
C ARG A 306 25.50 17.92 -21.96
N LEU A 307 25.71 18.62 -20.85
CA LEU A 307 24.64 19.11 -19.98
C LEU A 307 24.55 20.64 -20.07
N LYS A 308 23.33 21.16 -20.22
CA LYS A 308 23.00 22.58 -20.02
C LYS A 308 21.94 22.64 -18.92
N ALA A 309 22.18 23.44 -17.89
CA ALA A 309 21.22 23.71 -16.82
C ALA A 309 20.89 25.21 -16.82
N GLU A 310 19.61 25.54 -16.76
CA GLU A 310 19.11 26.90 -16.59
C GLU A 310 18.17 26.92 -15.39
N LEU A 311 18.38 27.90 -14.49
CA LEU A 311 17.47 28.13 -13.38
C LEU A 311 16.48 29.19 -13.84
N GLN A 312 15.18 28.98 -13.62
CA GLN A 312 14.17 29.99 -13.92
C GLN A 312 13.29 30.24 -12.71
N THR A 313 12.94 31.51 -12.50
CA THR A 313 11.89 31.88 -11.55
C THR A 313 10.53 31.41 -12.06
N MET A 314 9.51 31.30 -11.17
CA MET A 314 8.13 30.99 -11.58
C MET A 314 7.53 32.03 -12.55
N GLN A 315 8.19 33.17 -12.74
CA GLN A 315 7.83 34.24 -13.66
C GLN A 315 8.59 34.16 -15.00
N GLY A 316 9.41 33.13 -15.21
CA GLY A 316 10.15 32.90 -16.46
C GLY A 316 11.45 33.69 -16.60
N HIS A 317 11.90 34.40 -15.57
CA HIS A 317 13.23 35.03 -15.59
C HIS A 317 14.31 33.97 -15.35
N THR A 318 15.26 33.87 -16.28
CA THR A 318 16.51 33.10 -16.15
C THR A 318 17.55 33.82 -15.31
#